data_AF-A0A7C9RRY8-F1
#
_entry.id   AF-A0A7C9RRY8-F1
#
_cell.length_a   1.000
_cell.length_b   1.000
_cell.length_c   1.000
_cell.angle_alpha   90.00
_cell.angle_beta   90.00
_cell.angle_gamma   90.00
#
_symmetry.space_group_name_H-M   'P 1'
#
loop_
_entity.id
_entity.type
_entity.pdbx_description
1 polymer ?
#
loop_
_entity_poly.entity_id
_entity_poly.type
_entity_poly.pdbx_seq_one_letter_code
_entity_poly.pdbx_strand_id
1 'polypeptide(L)'
;MTSTFHNEIKLGEVNYRLSATTDSDESMVLDLLGSLDSGEVIADGRLRLPVEGGATIGKLLSRVLGAHTRLRTRPSRHRNANQPWTESLDHDLRTAWLTPTTEQAPALIRTIAEIMERSATAIRARLPRVGCDPDVPGRELSPAAAVLLGGKSGTAQGKT
;
A
#
# COMPACT_ATOMS: atom_id res chain seq x y z
N MET A 1 -36.01 24.34 -15.81
CA MET A 1 -36.55 22.96 -15.81
C MET A 1 -35.75 22.18 -14.78
N THR A 2 -36.39 21.58 -13.79
CA THR A 2 -35.66 20.83 -12.76
C THR A 2 -35.13 19.54 -13.35
N SER A 3 -33.84 19.27 -13.18
CA SER A 3 -33.22 17.99 -13.57
C SER A 3 -32.58 17.34 -12.37
N THR A 4 -32.72 16.02 -12.26
CA THR A 4 -32.10 15.23 -11.19
C THR A 4 -31.34 14.06 -11.79
N PHE A 5 -30.08 13.94 -11.42
CA PHE A 5 -29.23 12.79 -11.71
C PHE A 5 -28.91 12.09 -10.40
N HIS A 6 -28.85 10.77 -10.38
CA HIS A 6 -28.41 10.05 -9.19
C HIS A 6 -27.59 8.82 -9.56
N ASN A 7 -26.80 8.35 -8.60
CA ASN A 7 -26.08 7.10 -8.67
C ASN A 7 -26.05 6.43 -7.29
N GLU A 8 -25.93 5.12 -7.27
CA GLU A 8 -26.02 4.29 -6.08
C GLU A 8 -24.85 3.30 -6.02
N ILE A 9 -24.39 3.02 -4.79
CA ILE A 9 -23.35 2.02 -4.53
C ILE A 9 -23.60 1.34 -3.18
N LYS A 10 -23.39 0.02 -3.13
CA LYS A 10 -23.41 -0.75 -1.88
C LYS A 10 -21.98 -0.90 -1.33
N LEU A 11 -21.78 -0.52 -0.06
CA LEU A 11 -20.51 -0.69 0.66
C LEU A 11 -20.78 -1.44 1.97
N GLY A 12 -20.40 -2.72 1.99
CA GLY A 12 -20.79 -3.62 3.08
C GLY A 12 -22.32 -3.80 3.11
N GLU A 13 -22.93 -3.48 4.24
CA GLU A 13 -24.38 -3.58 4.45
C GLU A 13 -25.13 -2.27 4.15
N VAL A 14 -24.42 -1.23 3.72
CA VAL A 14 -24.96 0.12 3.54
C VAL A 14 -25.12 0.43 2.07
N ASN A 15 -26.32 0.85 1.67
CA ASN A 15 -26.61 1.38 0.34
C ASN A 15 -26.50 2.90 0.37
N TYR A 16 -25.56 3.44 -0.40
CA TYR A 16 -25.38 4.88 -0.57
C TYR A 16 -25.98 5.34 -1.88
N ARG A 17 -26.73 6.44 -1.85
CA ARG A 17 -27.22 7.16 -3.01
C ARG A 17 -26.73 8.60 -2.96
N LEU A 18 -26.17 9.07 -4.07
CA LEU A 18 -25.88 10.47 -4.29
C LEU A 18 -26.77 10.99 -5.41
N SER A 19 -27.56 12.02 -5.11
CA SER A 19 -28.43 12.70 -6.06
C SER A 19 -27.94 14.13 -6.28
N ALA A 20 -27.99 14.61 -7.52
CA ALA A 20 -27.71 15.97 -7.92
C ALA A 20 -28.98 16.55 -8.56
N THR A 21 -29.58 17.55 -7.92
CA THR A 21 -30.77 18.24 -8.43
C THR A 21 -30.42 19.68 -8.77
N THR A 22 -30.71 20.07 -10.01
CA THR A 22 -30.56 21.44 -10.50
C THR A 22 -31.95 22.03 -10.67
N ASP A 23 -32.28 23.04 -9.86
CA ASP A 23 -33.59 23.71 -9.87
C ASP A 23 -33.62 24.95 -10.81
N SER A 24 -32.44 25.50 -11.07
CA SER A 24 -32.17 26.71 -11.84
C SER A 24 -30.80 26.58 -12.49
N ASP A 25 -30.50 27.40 -13.50
CA ASP A 25 -29.21 27.34 -14.20
C ASP A 25 -28.04 27.79 -13.31
N GLU A 26 -28.33 28.34 -12.13
CA GLU A 26 -27.34 28.88 -11.20
C GLU A 26 -27.07 27.98 -9.98
N SER A 27 -28.04 27.16 -9.55
CA SER A 27 -27.94 26.38 -8.30
C SER A 27 -28.15 24.88 -8.51
N MET A 28 -27.23 24.09 -7.95
CA MET A 28 -27.33 22.65 -7.83
C MET A 28 -27.29 22.24 -6.35
N VAL A 29 -28.08 21.23 -6.00
CA VAL A 29 -28.10 20.58 -4.70
C VAL A 29 -27.62 19.15 -4.86
N LEU A 30 -26.60 18.76 -4.10
CA LEU A 30 -26.20 17.37 -3.92
C LEU A 30 -26.75 16.84 -2.60
N ASP A 31 -27.44 15.71 -2.65
CA ASP A 31 -27.96 14.98 -1.48
C ASP A 31 -27.32 13.59 -1.43
N LEU A 32 -26.58 13.30 -0.35
CA LEU A 32 -25.99 12.00 -0.07
C LEU A 32 -26.78 11.32 1.05
N LEU A 33 -27.29 10.13 0.78
CA LEU A 33 -28.00 9.33 1.77
C LEU A 33 -27.42 7.92 1.81
N GLY A 34 -27.13 7.41 3.00
CA GLY A 34 -26.69 6.04 3.23
C GLY A 34 -27.64 5.34 4.19
N SER A 35 -28.20 4.21 3.76
CA SER A 35 -29.14 3.42 4.57
C SER A 35 -28.81 1.94 4.56
N LEU A 36 -29.10 1.27 5.69
CA LEU A 36 -29.05 -0.20 5.78
C LEU A 36 -30.22 -0.82 5.00
N ASP A 37 -30.14 -2.13 4.75
CA ASP A 37 -31.24 -2.89 4.14
C ASP A 37 -32.53 -2.88 5.00
N SER A 38 -32.40 -2.56 6.31
CA SER A 38 -33.53 -2.31 7.22
C SER A 38 -34.27 -0.99 6.96
N GLY A 39 -33.69 -0.09 6.14
CA GLY A 39 -34.16 1.27 5.93
C GLY A 39 -33.64 2.29 6.94
N GLU A 40 -32.86 1.87 7.94
CA GLU A 40 -32.22 2.79 8.88
C GLU A 40 -31.20 3.68 8.15
N VAL A 41 -31.33 5.01 8.30
CA VAL A 41 -30.42 5.99 7.71
C VAL A 41 -29.22 6.19 8.63
N ILE A 42 -28.03 5.89 8.12
CA ILE A 42 -26.77 5.99 8.87
C ILE A 42 -25.83 7.08 8.34
N ALA A 43 -26.14 7.64 7.16
CA ALA A 43 -25.42 8.77 6.59
C ALA A 43 -26.41 9.70 5.88
N ASP A 44 -26.27 11.00 6.12
CA ASP A 44 -27.03 12.06 5.47
C ASP A 44 -26.10 13.27 5.29
N GLY A 45 -26.20 13.93 4.15
CA GLY A 45 -25.44 15.13 3.86
C GLY A 45 -26.00 15.87 2.65
N ARG A 46 -26.05 17.19 2.76
CA ARG A 46 -26.53 18.07 1.70
C ARG A 46 -25.52 19.17 1.40
N LEU A 47 -25.25 19.40 0.11
CA LEU A 47 -24.35 20.43 -0.38
C LEU A 47 -25.08 21.28 -1.41
N ARG A 48 -25.01 22.61 -1.26
CA ARG A 48 -25.52 23.55 -2.27
C ARG A 48 -24.34 24.22 -2.97
N LEU A 49 -24.33 24.18 -4.29
CA LEU A 49 -23.19 24.56 -5.12
C LEU A 49 -23.67 25.30 -6.38
N PRO A 50 -22.84 26.17 -6.98
CA PRO A 50 -23.10 26.66 -8.34
C PRO A 50 -23.05 25.52 -9.35
N VAL A 51 -23.93 25.57 -10.36
CA VAL A 51 -24.02 24.52 -11.41
C VAL A 51 -22.69 24.35 -12.15
N GLU A 52 -22.05 25.46 -12.54
CA GLU A 52 -20.77 25.44 -13.29
C GLU A 52 -19.61 24.80 -12.48
N GLY A 53 -19.71 24.80 -11.16
CA GLY A 53 -18.67 24.31 -10.26
C GLY A 53 -18.69 22.80 -10.03
N GLY A 54 -19.74 22.08 -10.47
CA GLY A 54 -19.99 20.70 -10.05
C GLY A 54 -18.81 19.74 -10.26
N ALA A 55 -18.19 19.77 -11.44
CA ALA A 55 -17.05 18.90 -11.76
C ALA A 55 -15.80 19.22 -10.93
N THR A 56 -15.53 20.50 -10.68
CA THR A 56 -14.38 20.95 -9.86
C THR A 56 -14.56 20.56 -8.41
N ILE A 57 -15.76 20.76 -7.85
CA ILE A 57 -16.08 20.35 -6.48
C ILE A 57 -16.07 18.83 -6.33
N GLY A 58 -16.60 18.08 -7.30
CA GLY A 58 -16.52 16.62 -7.30
C GLY A 58 -15.08 16.10 -7.25
N LYS A 59 -14.16 16.72 -8.01
CA LYS A 59 -12.73 16.41 -7.93
C LYS A 59 -12.12 16.75 -6.56
N LEU A 60 -12.51 17.87 -5.96
CA LEU A 60 -12.06 18.27 -4.62
C LEU A 60 -12.50 17.24 -3.57
N LEU A 61 -13.79 16.86 -3.57
CA LEU A 61 -14.34 15.84 -2.68
C LEU A 61 -13.59 14.51 -2.83
N SER A 62 -13.40 14.06 -4.07
CA SER A 62 -12.64 12.83 -4.37
C SER A 62 -11.21 12.87 -3.81
N ARG A 63 -10.51 14.00 -3.96
CA ARG A 63 -9.15 14.16 -3.42
C ARG A 63 -9.11 14.10 -1.90
N VAL A 64 -10.00 14.81 -1.21
CA VAL A 64 -10.03 14.85 0.26
C VAL A 64 -10.39 13.47 0.83
N LEU A 65 -11.46 12.85 0.32
CA LEU A 65 -11.88 11.52 0.78
C LEU A 65 -10.83 10.45 0.42
N GLY A 66 -10.22 10.54 -0.77
CA GLY A 66 -9.12 9.66 -1.18
C GLY A 66 -7.86 9.82 -0.35
N ALA A 67 -7.53 11.03 0.11
CA ALA A 67 -6.43 11.24 1.05
C ALA A 67 -6.76 10.65 2.42
N HIS A 68 -7.98 10.85 2.93
CA HIS A 68 -8.42 10.29 4.20
C HIS A 68 -8.37 8.76 4.23
N THR A 69 -8.78 8.08 3.15
CA THR A 69 -8.69 6.62 3.07
C THR A 69 -7.25 6.11 3.08
N ARG A 70 -6.29 6.87 2.53
CA ARG A 70 -4.86 6.55 2.60
C ARG A 70 -4.25 6.76 3.99
N LEU A 71 -4.83 7.66 4.80
CA LEU A 71 -4.40 7.88 6.19
C LEU A 71 -4.78 6.72 7.11
N ARG A 72 -5.74 5.86 6.73
CA ARG A 72 -5.92 4.59 7.42
C ARG A 72 -4.68 3.75 7.18
N THR A 73 -3.84 3.61 8.21
CA THR A 73 -2.68 2.74 8.20
C THR A 73 -3.17 1.36 7.80
N ARG A 74 -2.84 0.94 6.57
CA ARG A 74 -3.15 -0.42 6.13
C ARG A 74 -2.51 -1.34 7.16
N PRO A 75 -3.26 -2.24 7.82
CA PRO A 75 -2.66 -3.20 8.72
C PRO A 75 -1.52 -3.87 7.98
N SER A 76 -0.31 -3.82 8.53
CA SER A 76 0.80 -4.55 7.94
C SER A 76 0.39 -6.01 7.90
N ARG A 77 0.26 -6.59 6.69
CA ARG A 77 -0.02 -8.03 6.53
C ARG A 77 1.05 -8.90 7.19
N HIS A 78 2.23 -8.33 7.36
CA HIS A 78 3.43 -8.95 7.90
C HIS A 78 3.54 -8.61 9.39
N ARG A 79 3.37 -9.62 10.25
CA ARG A 79 3.46 -9.49 11.71
C ARG A 79 4.79 -8.85 12.13
N ASN A 80 5.86 -9.14 11.40
CA ASN A 80 7.19 -8.68 11.76
C ASN A 80 7.60 -7.40 11.02
N ALA A 81 6.76 -6.72 10.24
CA ALA A 81 7.21 -5.59 9.40
C ALA A 81 8.02 -4.50 10.14
N ASN A 82 7.66 -4.20 11.39
CA ASN A 82 8.31 -3.17 12.21
C ASN A 82 9.32 -3.71 13.23
N GLN A 83 9.55 -5.03 13.28
CA GLN A 83 10.53 -5.58 14.22
C GLN A 83 11.96 -5.19 13.81
N PRO A 84 12.88 -4.92 14.75
CA PRO A 84 14.27 -4.69 14.40
C PRO A 84 14.89 -5.94 13.73
N TRP A 85 15.90 -5.73 12.88
CA TRP A 85 16.73 -6.81 12.37
C TRP A 85 17.74 -7.21 13.44
N THR A 86 17.64 -8.44 13.91
CA THR A 86 18.59 -9.03 14.88
C THR A 86 19.62 -9.87 14.13
N GLU A 87 20.73 -10.19 14.79
CA GLU A 87 21.76 -11.06 14.22
C GLU A 87 21.22 -12.46 13.84
N SER A 88 20.30 -13.01 14.63
CA SER A 88 19.60 -14.26 14.30
C SER A 88 18.80 -14.14 13.01
N LEU A 89 18.01 -13.07 12.84
CA LEU A 89 17.23 -12.85 11.63
C LEU A 89 18.11 -12.60 10.40
N ASP A 90 19.25 -11.95 10.59
CA ASP A 90 20.24 -11.75 9.53
C ASP A 90 20.89 -13.08 9.12
N HIS A 91 21.21 -13.94 10.09
CA HIS A 91 21.71 -15.29 9.85
C HIS A 91 20.69 -16.13 9.08
N ASP A 92 19.42 -16.13 9.51
CA ASP A 92 18.34 -16.87 8.85
C ASP A 92 18.14 -16.39 7.41
N LEU A 93 18.13 -15.07 7.19
CA LEU A 93 18.04 -14.49 5.85
C LEU A 93 19.22 -14.90 4.97
N ARG A 94 20.45 -14.82 5.49
CA ARG A 94 21.66 -15.21 4.74
C ARG A 94 21.60 -16.69 4.36
N THR A 95 21.27 -17.56 5.31
CA THR A 95 21.16 -19.00 5.09
C THR A 95 20.10 -19.34 4.06
N ALA A 96 18.91 -18.74 4.15
CA ALA A 96 17.84 -18.95 3.18
C ALA A 96 18.23 -18.47 1.77
N TRP A 97 18.95 -17.36 1.66
CA TRP A 97 19.40 -16.83 0.36
C TRP A 97 20.50 -17.66 -0.29
N LEU A 98 21.45 -18.17 0.50
CA LEU A 98 22.61 -18.91 0.00
C LEU A 98 22.31 -20.39 -0.24
N THR A 99 21.17 -20.90 0.22
CA THR A 99 20.73 -22.26 -0.06
C THR A 99 20.54 -22.42 -1.58
N PRO A 100 21.15 -23.45 -2.22
CA PRO A 100 21.02 -23.66 -3.66
C PRO A 100 19.55 -23.78 -4.09
N THR A 101 19.17 -22.99 -5.08
CA THR A 101 17.81 -22.98 -5.64
C THR A 101 17.85 -22.68 -7.12
N THR A 102 16.81 -23.09 -7.84
CA THR A 102 16.58 -22.74 -9.25
C THR A 102 15.66 -21.52 -9.41
N GLU A 103 15.12 -20.99 -8.31
CA GLU A 103 14.26 -19.81 -8.32
C GLU A 103 15.02 -18.55 -8.74
N GLN A 104 14.35 -17.65 -9.45
CA GLN A 104 14.88 -16.33 -9.76
C GLN A 104 14.77 -15.41 -8.53
N ALA A 105 15.67 -14.42 -8.40
CA ALA A 105 15.73 -13.51 -7.26
C ALA A 105 14.37 -12.91 -6.83
N PRO A 106 13.52 -12.36 -7.74
CA PRO A 106 12.24 -11.81 -7.31
C PRO A 106 11.27 -12.84 -6.71
N ALA A 107 11.34 -14.10 -7.16
CA ALA A 107 10.52 -15.19 -6.62
C ALA A 107 11.01 -15.60 -5.23
N LEU A 108 12.32 -15.87 -5.09
CA LEU A 108 12.91 -16.25 -3.81
C LEU A 108 12.74 -15.17 -2.74
N ILE A 109 12.89 -13.88 -3.12
CA ILE A 109 12.64 -12.75 -2.20
C ILE A 109 11.20 -12.78 -1.66
N ARG A 110 10.20 -13.12 -2.49
CA ARG A 110 8.81 -13.25 -2.05
C ARG A 110 8.62 -14.44 -1.12
N THR A 111 9.19 -15.59 -1.46
CA THR A 111 9.16 -16.80 -0.63
C THR A 111 9.74 -16.52 0.77
N ILE A 112 10.94 -15.92 0.83
CA ILE A 112 11.58 -15.55 2.11
C ILE A 112 10.75 -14.50 2.86
N ALA A 113 10.18 -13.51 2.16
CA ALA A 113 9.34 -12.49 2.76
C ALA A 113 8.09 -13.06 3.44
N GLU A 114 7.48 -14.08 2.83
CA GLU A 114 6.34 -14.80 3.41
C GLU A 114 6.76 -15.58 4.66
N ILE A 115 7.84 -16.35 4.59
CA ILE A 115 8.35 -17.16 5.72
C ILE A 115 8.73 -16.28 6.91
N MET A 116 9.43 -15.18 6.68
CA MET A 116 9.89 -14.28 7.74
C MET A 116 8.81 -13.29 8.21
N GLU A 117 7.63 -13.30 7.59
CA GLU A 117 6.55 -12.33 7.76
C GLU A 117 7.09 -10.88 7.65
N ARG A 118 7.77 -10.58 6.55
CA ARG A 118 8.36 -9.27 6.19
C ARG A 118 7.93 -8.87 4.78
N SER A 119 8.09 -7.61 4.40
CA SER A 119 7.86 -7.21 3.00
C SER A 119 9.02 -7.65 2.10
N ALA A 120 8.73 -7.96 0.83
CA ALA A 120 9.75 -8.27 -0.19
C ALA A 120 10.79 -7.14 -0.33
N THR A 121 10.37 -5.88 -0.21
CA THR A 121 11.26 -4.73 -0.20
C THR A 121 12.22 -4.75 0.99
N ALA A 122 11.74 -5.10 2.19
CA ALA A 122 12.59 -5.19 3.38
C ALA A 122 13.62 -6.32 3.25
N ILE A 123 13.22 -7.49 2.72
CA ILE A 123 14.14 -8.59 2.41
C ILE A 123 15.21 -8.14 1.43
N ARG A 124 14.82 -7.61 0.27
CA ARG A 124 15.77 -7.16 -0.78
C ARG A 124 16.75 -6.11 -0.26
N ALA A 125 16.28 -5.14 0.52
CA ALA A 125 17.11 -4.09 1.10
C ALA A 125 18.04 -4.59 2.22
N ARG A 126 17.76 -5.77 2.80
CA ARG A 126 18.58 -6.37 3.85
C ARG A 126 19.69 -7.27 3.29
N LEU A 127 19.47 -7.93 2.15
CA LEU A 127 20.44 -8.84 1.53
C LEU A 127 21.88 -8.26 1.42
N PRO A 128 22.12 -7.02 0.93
CA PRO A 128 23.48 -6.48 0.86
C PRO A 128 24.12 -6.27 2.25
N ARG A 129 23.30 -5.99 3.27
CA ARG A 129 23.78 -5.77 4.65
C ARG A 129 24.22 -7.06 5.33
N VAL A 130 23.69 -8.20 4.87
CA VAL A 130 24.11 -9.54 5.32
C VAL A 130 25.09 -10.19 4.35
N GLY A 131 25.67 -9.41 3.41
CA GLY A 131 26.70 -9.87 2.49
C GLY A 131 26.19 -10.78 1.36
N CYS A 132 24.91 -10.65 0.98
CA CYS A 132 24.30 -11.40 -0.11
C CYS A 132 24.00 -10.49 -1.31
N ASP A 133 24.18 -11.04 -2.51
CA ASP A 133 23.84 -10.34 -3.74
C ASP A 133 22.31 -10.35 -3.95
N PRO A 134 21.63 -9.19 -4.00
CA PRO A 134 20.16 -9.14 -4.08
C PRO A 134 19.61 -9.52 -5.46
N ASP A 135 20.46 -9.66 -6.49
CA ASP A 135 20.06 -9.92 -7.86
C ASP A 135 20.36 -11.35 -8.32
N VAL A 136 21.21 -12.08 -7.59
CA VAL A 136 21.60 -13.46 -7.91
C VAL A 136 21.44 -14.35 -6.68
N PRO A 137 20.43 -15.24 -6.65
CA PRO A 137 20.25 -16.22 -5.58
C PRO A 137 21.46 -17.13 -5.41
N GLY A 138 21.74 -17.56 -4.18
CA GLY A 138 22.89 -18.41 -3.89
C GLY A 138 24.24 -17.69 -3.90
N ARG A 139 24.28 -16.39 -4.22
CA ARG A 139 25.53 -15.65 -4.41
C ARG A 139 25.81 -14.67 -3.26
N GLU A 140 27.04 -14.71 -2.78
CA GLU A 140 27.57 -13.70 -1.87
C GLU A 140 27.84 -12.37 -2.59
N LEU A 141 27.70 -11.27 -1.87
CA LEU A 141 27.95 -9.95 -2.42
C LEU A 141 29.45 -9.77 -2.72
N SER A 142 29.77 -9.42 -3.97
CA SER A 142 31.17 -9.15 -4.33
C SER A 142 31.70 -7.88 -3.63
N PRO A 143 33.02 -7.77 -3.38
CA PRO A 143 33.60 -6.57 -2.77
C PRO A 143 33.30 -5.29 -3.54
N ALA A 144 33.32 -5.35 -4.88
CA ALA A 144 32.98 -4.21 -5.73
C ALA A 144 31.50 -3.80 -5.59
N ALA A 145 30.58 -4.77 -5.53
CA ALA A 145 29.16 -4.50 -5.33
C ALA A 145 28.86 -3.99 -3.92
N ALA A 146 29.60 -4.45 -2.90
CA ALA A 146 29.48 -3.97 -1.52
C ALA A 146 29.75 -2.46 -1.41
N VAL A 147 30.78 -1.96 -2.11
CA VAL A 147 31.10 -0.53 -2.17
C VAL A 147 29.95 0.28 -2.79
N LEU A 148 29.35 -0.21 -3.87
CA LEU A 148 28.25 0.47 -4.58
C LEU A 148 26.93 0.47 -3.78
N LEU A 149 26.65 -0.60 -3.04
CA LEU A 149 25.40 -0.77 -2.30
C LEU A 149 25.48 -0.32 -0.83
N GLY A 150 26.61 0.26 -0.41
CA GLY A 150 26.82 0.71 0.96
C GLY A 150 26.85 -0.43 1.98
N GLY A 151 27.16 -1.65 1.54
CA GLY A 151 27.39 -2.78 2.43
C GLY A 151 28.67 -2.55 3.21
N LYS A 152 28.64 -2.75 4.54
CA LYS A 152 29.88 -2.79 5.31
C LYS A 152 30.72 -3.91 4.73
N SER A 153 31.86 -3.57 4.14
CA SER A 153 32.85 -4.52 3.64
C SER A 153 33.21 -5.44 4.80
N GLY A 154 32.68 -6.67 4.79
CA GLY A 154 33.11 -7.72 5.71
C GLY A 154 34.61 -7.86 5.54
N THR A 155 35.35 -7.57 6.60
CA THR A 155 36.81 -7.68 6.63
C THR A 155 37.21 -9.06 6.17
N ALA A 156 37.91 -9.11 5.03
CA ALA A 156 38.68 -10.27 4.62
C ALA A 156 39.71 -10.57 5.72
N GLN A 157 39.46 -11.61 6.51
CA GLN A 157 40.47 -12.17 7.38
C GLN A 157 41.09 -13.37 6.67
N GLY A 158 42.00 -13.07 5.75
CA GLY A 158 43.08 -13.99 5.44
C GLY A 158 44.15 -13.84 6.51
N LYS A 159 44.56 -14.95 7.14
CA LYS A 159 45.97 -15.31 7.31
C LYS A 159 46.14 -16.69 7.94
N THR A 160 46.98 -17.46 7.24
CA THR A 160 47.81 -18.63 7.60
C THR A 160 47.12 -19.91 8.04
#